data_AF-A0A935AN24-F1
#
_entry.id   AF-A0A935AN24-F1
#
_cell.length_a   1.000
_cell.length_b   1.000
_cell.length_c   1.000
_cell.angle_alpha   90.00
_cell.angle_beta   90.00
_cell.angle_gamma   90.00
#
_symmetry.space_group_name_H-M   'P 1'
#
loop_
_entity.id
_entity.type
_entity.pdbx_description
1 polymer ?
#
loop_
_entity_poly.entity_id
_entity_poly.type
_entity_poly.pdbx_seq_one_letter_code
_entity_poly.pdbx_strand_id
1 'polypeptide(L)'
;MSPGIAWILLSLLFGLILGNFLPKYFSKKGENLATKEDISEITDKIESVKHDYANDLESVKAELSAKLNTHGFRYENEYNILSELTGLLVDVRDASVSLRPVMDFKDPDKTDADIKRERLQRLFEARKLLYFAREKKRPFYPEEIYQSILVIEKTVRTESVKYQYQSPFDEGNFMSYWEEAEKNQNEIAASAEAAMEKIRSRVNKWESLENGL
;
A
#
# COMPACT_ATOMS: atom_id res chain seq x y z
N MET A 1 -71.16 30.36 -68.63
CA MET A 1 -70.16 31.33 -68.12
C MET A 1 -69.33 31.79 -69.31
N SER A 2 -69.15 33.11 -69.53
CA SER A 2 -68.33 33.58 -70.66
C SER A 2 -66.84 33.25 -70.41
N PRO A 3 -66.05 32.91 -71.45
CA PRO A 3 -64.64 32.55 -71.29
C PRO A 3 -63.79 33.64 -70.61
N GLY A 4 -64.19 34.92 -70.68
CA GLY A 4 -63.48 36.03 -70.02
C GLY A 4 -63.60 36.06 -68.49
N ILE A 5 -64.74 35.63 -67.94
CA ILE A 5 -64.96 35.57 -66.48
C ILE A 5 -64.08 34.46 -65.86
N ALA A 6 -63.90 33.35 -66.58
CA ALA A 6 -63.02 32.27 -66.14
C ALA A 6 -61.55 32.72 -66.04
N TRP A 7 -61.05 33.50 -67.00
CA TRP A 7 -59.68 34.03 -66.96
C TRP A 7 -59.44 35.04 -65.82
N ILE A 8 -60.43 35.87 -65.50
CA ILE A 8 -60.36 36.80 -64.37
C ILE A 8 -60.35 36.05 -63.03
N LEU A 9 -61.20 35.03 -62.89
CA LEU A 9 -61.19 34.18 -61.70
C LEU A 9 -59.86 33.41 -61.57
N LEU A 10 -59.31 32.94 -62.68
CA LEU A 10 -58.03 32.25 -62.72
C LEU A 10 -56.87 33.19 -62.32
N SER A 11 -56.84 34.43 -62.83
CA SER A 11 -55.80 35.40 -62.48
C SER A 11 -55.89 35.87 -61.03
N LEU A 12 -57.10 36.05 -60.50
CA LEU A 12 -57.33 36.36 -59.09
C LEU A 12 -56.85 35.21 -58.18
N LEU A 13 -57.15 33.96 -58.55
CA LEU A 13 -56.69 32.77 -57.85
C LEU A 13 -55.17 32.64 -57.90
N PHE A 14 -54.57 32.87 -59.07
CA PHE A 14 -53.12 32.85 -59.27
C PHE A 14 -52.42 33.94 -58.44
N GLY A 15 -53.00 35.15 -58.40
CA GLY A 15 -52.54 36.26 -57.55
C GLY A 15 -52.61 35.95 -56.06
N LEU A 16 -53.67 35.28 -55.59
CA LEU A 16 -53.81 34.82 -54.20
C LEU A 16 -52.77 33.75 -53.82
N ILE A 17 -52.51 32.80 -54.72
CA ILE A 17 -51.53 31.73 -54.52
C ILE A 17 -50.10 32.30 -54.51
N LEU A 18 -49.74 33.10 -55.52
CA LEU A 18 -48.41 33.72 -55.64
C LEU A 18 -48.15 34.76 -54.56
N GLY A 19 -49.14 35.60 -54.23
CA GLY A 19 -48.95 36.73 -53.34
C GLY A 19 -48.98 36.38 -51.85
N ASN A 20 -49.71 35.32 -51.45
CA ASN A 20 -49.97 35.06 -50.02
C ASN A 20 -49.67 33.62 -49.59
N PHE A 21 -49.81 32.63 -50.46
CA PHE A 21 -49.65 31.22 -50.09
C PHE A 21 -48.20 30.73 -50.26
N LEU A 22 -47.58 31.00 -51.42
CA LEU A 22 -46.19 30.60 -51.68
C LEU A 22 -45.18 31.24 -50.72
N PRO A 23 -45.22 32.56 -50.43
CA PRO A 23 -44.26 33.19 -49.52
C PRO A 23 -44.35 32.61 -48.10
N LYS A 24 -45.58 32.36 -47.61
CA LYS A 24 -45.81 31.74 -46.30
C LYS A 24 -45.32 30.29 -46.25
N TYR A 25 -45.53 29.52 -47.33
CA TYR A 25 -45.04 28.14 -47.42
C TYR A 25 -43.50 28.08 -47.41
N PHE A 26 -42.83 28.88 -48.24
CA PHE A 26 -41.36 28.90 -48.27
C PHE A 26 -40.75 29.45 -46.98
N SER A 27 -41.36 30.49 -46.38
CA SER A 27 -40.95 30.98 -45.06
C SER A 27 -41.06 29.88 -44.01
N LYS A 28 -42.22 29.19 -43.94
CA LYS A 28 -42.41 28.11 -42.96
C LYS A 28 -41.50 26.91 -43.21
N LYS A 29 -41.23 26.59 -44.47
CA LYS A 29 -40.29 25.54 -44.86
C LYS A 29 -38.85 25.91 -44.48
N GLY A 30 -38.46 27.16 -44.64
CA GLY A 30 -37.16 27.70 -44.21
C GLY A 30 -36.99 27.66 -42.70
N GLU A 31 -38.00 28.12 -41.93
CA GLU A 31 -38.03 28.01 -40.47
C GLU A 31 -37.87 26.55 -40.02
N ASN A 32 -38.62 25.62 -40.61
CA ASN A 32 -38.55 24.21 -40.25
C ASN A 32 -37.19 23.57 -40.58
N LEU A 33 -36.54 24.04 -41.66
CA LEU A 33 -35.21 23.57 -42.03
C LEU A 33 -34.15 24.08 -41.05
N ALA A 34 -34.16 25.37 -40.74
CA ALA A 34 -33.26 25.98 -39.75
C ALA A 34 -33.41 25.31 -38.38
N THR A 35 -34.65 25.11 -37.89
CA THR A 35 -34.90 24.39 -36.63
C THR A 35 -34.36 22.96 -36.66
N LYS A 36 -34.45 22.26 -37.81
CA LYS A 36 -33.93 20.89 -37.94
C LYS A 36 -32.40 20.87 -37.92
N GLU A 37 -31.75 21.84 -38.57
CA GLU A 37 -30.30 22.01 -38.55
C GLU A 37 -29.80 22.33 -37.14
N ASP A 38 -30.44 23.27 -36.44
CA ASP A 38 -30.12 23.61 -35.04
C ASP A 38 -30.23 22.39 -34.11
N ILE A 39 -31.30 21.59 -34.25
CA ILE A 39 -31.49 20.35 -33.46
C ILE A 39 -30.38 19.34 -33.78
N SER A 40 -29.97 19.21 -35.05
CA SER A 40 -28.88 18.32 -35.43
C SER A 40 -27.57 18.76 -34.80
N GLU A 41 -27.23 20.05 -34.89
CA GLU A 41 -26.00 20.60 -34.31
C GLU A 41 -25.96 20.43 -32.79
N ILE A 42 -27.07 20.71 -32.11
CA ILE A 42 -27.19 20.48 -30.66
C ILE A 42 -27.00 18.99 -30.34
N THR A 43 -27.59 18.09 -31.12
CA THR A 43 -27.47 16.65 -30.90
C THR A 43 -26.03 16.19 -31.07
N ASP A 44 -25.35 16.64 -32.13
CA ASP A 44 -23.95 16.32 -32.39
C ASP A 44 -23.04 16.86 -31.27
N LYS A 45 -23.34 18.06 -30.75
CA LYS A 45 -22.62 18.62 -29.59
C LYS A 45 -22.83 17.78 -28.33
N ILE A 46 -24.06 17.34 -28.05
CA ILE A 46 -24.37 16.47 -26.90
C ILE A 46 -23.63 15.14 -27.03
N GLU A 47 -23.65 14.51 -28.20
CA GLU A 47 -22.95 13.24 -28.41
C GLU A 47 -21.43 13.40 -28.31
N SER A 48 -20.86 14.50 -28.81
CA SER A 48 -19.44 14.84 -28.60
C SER A 48 -19.12 14.98 -27.11
N VAL A 49 -19.91 15.74 -26.35
CA VAL A 49 -19.68 15.92 -24.91
C VAL A 49 -19.83 14.59 -24.15
N LYS A 50 -20.79 13.75 -24.50
CA LYS A 50 -20.93 12.41 -23.92
C LYS A 50 -19.73 11.52 -24.25
N HIS A 51 -19.23 11.57 -25.48
CA HIS A 51 -18.08 10.81 -25.91
C HIS A 51 -16.81 11.26 -25.17
N ASP A 52 -16.58 12.58 -25.07
CA ASP A 52 -15.47 13.16 -24.31
C ASP A 52 -15.56 12.73 -22.84
N TYR A 53 -16.74 12.82 -22.23
CA TYR A 53 -16.95 12.40 -20.84
C TYR A 53 -16.73 10.90 -20.63
N ALA A 54 -17.14 10.06 -21.59
CA ALA A 54 -16.91 8.62 -21.55
C ALA A 54 -15.41 8.29 -21.64
N ASN A 55 -14.68 8.97 -22.53
CA ASN A 55 -13.23 8.82 -22.67
C ASN A 55 -12.49 9.28 -21.41
N ASP A 56 -12.86 10.44 -20.86
CA ASP A 56 -12.28 10.97 -19.63
C ASP A 56 -12.53 10.01 -18.46
N LEU A 57 -13.76 9.49 -18.33
CA LEU A 57 -14.11 8.52 -17.30
C LEU A 57 -13.31 7.22 -17.42
N GLU A 58 -13.13 6.70 -18.64
CA GLU A 58 -12.33 5.51 -18.88
C GLU A 58 -10.86 5.74 -18.57
N SER A 59 -10.31 6.90 -18.97
CA SER A 59 -8.94 7.30 -18.65
C SER A 59 -8.71 7.39 -17.14
N VAL A 60 -9.60 8.06 -16.41
CA VAL A 60 -9.53 8.18 -14.93
C VAL A 60 -9.65 6.81 -14.27
N LYS A 61 -10.54 5.94 -14.73
CA LYS A 61 -10.66 4.57 -14.22
C LYS A 61 -9.40 3.74 -14.47
N ALA A 62 -8.79 3.86 -15.65
CA ALA A 62 -7.56 3.16 -16.00
C ALA A 62 -6.39 3.65 -15.13
N GLU A 63 -6.26 4.98 -14.94
CA GLU A 63 -5.24 5.57 -14.07
C GLU A 63 -5.42 5.12 -12.61
N LEU A 64 -6.65 5.15 -12.10
CA LEU A 64 -6.96 4.69 -10.75
C LEU A 64 -6.64 3.21 -10.58
N SER A 65 -7.02 2.37 -11.54
CA SER A 65 -6.74 0.93 -11.52
C SER A 65 -5.24 0.64 -11.54
N ALA A 66 -4.46 1.37 -12.35
CA ALA A 66 -3.01 1.26 -12.37
C ALA A 66 -2.37 1.67 -11.03
N LYS A 67 -2.85 2.78 -10.43
CA LYS A 67 -2.41 3.21 -9.10
C LYS A 67 -2.73 2.17 -8.03
N LEU A 68 -3.97 1.66 -7.98
CA LEU A 68 -4.38 0.64 -7.01
C LEU A 68 -3.54 -0.64 -7.15
N ASN A 69 -3.32 -1.13 -8.36
CA ASN A 69 -2.51 -2.33 -8.60
C ASN A 69 -1.05 -2.15 -8.16
N THR A 70 -0.44 -1.01 -8.51
CA THR A 70 0.97 -0.73 -8.13
C THR A 70 1.14 -0.53 -6.62
N HIS A 71 0.19 0.17 -5.98
CA HIS A 71 0.19 0.34 -4.53
C HIS A 71 -0.06 -0.99 -3.80
N GLY A 72 -1.04 -1.79 -4.24
CA GLY A 72 -1.35 -3.11 -3.66
C GLY A 72 -0.15 -4.05 -3.70
N PHE A 73 0.50 -4.20 -4.86
CA PHE A 73 1.69 -5.05 -4.99
C PHE A 73 2.85 -4.61 -4.08
N ARG A 74 3.06 -3.28 -3.97
CA ARG A 74 4.10 -2.74 -3.08
C ARG A 74 3.79 -3.02 -1.61
N TYR A 75 2.54 -2.85 -1.19
CA TYR A 75 2.13 -3.12 0.19
C TYR A 75 2.22 -4.60 0.54
N GLU A 76 1.80 -5.49 -0.35
CA GLU A 76 1.92 -6.94 -0.15
C GLU A 76 3.39 -7.35 0.02
N ASN A 77 4.28 -6.85 -0.84
CA ASN A 77 5.70 -7.15 -0.73
C ASN A 77 6.32 -6.59 0.57
N GLU A 78 5.99 -5.34 0.94
CA GLU A 78 6.47 -4.75 2.19
C GLU A 78 5.93 -5.51 3.40
N TYR A 79 4.64 -5.89 3.42
CA TYR A 79 4.02 -6.69 4.47
C TYR A 79 4.75 -8.03 4.68
N ASN A 80 5.05 -8.74 3.59
CA ASN A 80 5.77 -10.01 3.65
C ASN A 80 7.16 -9.85 4.27
N ILE A 81 7.86 -8.75 3.94
CA ILE A 81 9.17 -8.42 4.52
C ILE A 81 9.04 -8.13 6.02
N LEU A 82 8.06 -7.31 6.41
CA LEU A 82 7.81 -6.95 7.81
C LEU A 82 7.41 -8.17 8.66
N SER A 83 6.62 -9.08 8.10
CA SER A 83 6.23 -10.35 8.74
C SER A 83 7.44 -11.25 8.98
N GLU A 84 8.31 -11.42 7.97
CA GLU A 84 9.55 -12.17 8.12
C GLU A 84 10.48 -11.56 9.18
N LEU A 85 10.67 -10.24 9.15
CA LEU A 85 11.49 -9.54 10.14
C LEU A 85 10.96 -9.73 11.57
N THR A 86 9.64 -9.76 11.74
CA THR A 86 8.99 -10.02 13.04
C THR A 86 9.33 -11.40 13.57
N GLY A 87 9.24 -12.45 12.74
CA GLY A 87 9.62 -13.81 13.13
C GLY A 87 11.11 -13.89 13.54
N LEU A 88 12.00 -13.29 12.74
CA LEU A 88 13.43 -13.28 13.01
C LEU A 88 13.81 -12.49 14.27
N LEU A 89 13.07 -11.42 14.60
CA LEU A 89 13.25 -10.67 15.84
C LEU A 89 12.92 -11.53 17.06
N VAL A 90 11.83 -12.30 16.99
CA VAL A 90 11.43 -13.26 18.04
C VAL A 90 12.50 -14.34 18.21
N ASP A 91 12.99 -14.92 17.11
CA ASP A 91 14.04 -15.95 17.16
C ASP A 91 15.32 -15.45 17.83
N VAL A 92 15.74 -14.22 17.50
CA VAL A 92 16.92 -13.59 18.10
C VAL A 92 16.71 -13.30 19.58
N ARG A 93 15.55 -12.76 19.96
CA ARG A 93 15.18 -12.51 21.36
C ARG A 93 15.24 -13.80 22.16
N ASP A 94 14.56 -14.84 21.70
CA ASP A 94 14.41 -16.11 22.42
C ASP A 94 15.75 -16.84 22.52
N ALA A 95 16.54 -16.87 21.44
CA ALA A 95 17.89 -17.42 21.48
C ALA A 95 18.79 -16.65 22.44
N SER A 96 18.68 -15.32 22.52
CA SER A 96 19.49 -14.50 23.41
C SER A 96 19.11 -14.68 24.88
N VAL A 97 17.82 -14.75 25.19
CA VAL A 97 17.33 -15.01 26.56
C VAL A 97 17.74 -16.42 27.01
N SER A 98 17.83 -17.38 26.08
CA SER A 98 18.28 -18.75 26.37
C SER A 98 19.76 -18.91 26.71
N LEU A 99 20.59 -17.86 26.56
CA LEU A 99 22.01 -17.93 26.90
C LEU A 99 22.22 -18.20 28.40
N ARG A 100 21.45 -17.50 29.25
CA ARG A 100 21.53 -17.55 30.72
C ARG A 100 20.15 -17.85 31.31
N PRO A 101 19.66 -19.10 31.18
CA PRO A 101 18.33 -19.46 31.68
C PRO A 101 18.31 -19.46 33.21
N VAL A 102 17.21 -18.97 33.79
CA VAL A 102 16.98 -18.98 35.25
C VAL A 102 16.82 -20.41 35.77
N MET A 103 16.09 -21.24 35.04
CA MET A 103 15.97 -22.69 35.29
C MET A 103 16.59 -23.44 34.12
N ASP A 104 17.76 -24.03 34.37
CA ASP A 104 18.55 -24.71 33.33
C ASP A 104 18.37 -26.22 33.39
N PHE A 105 17.63 -26.78 32.43
CA PHE A 105 17.56 -28.23 32.24
C PHE A 105 18.72 -28.69 31.36
N LYS A 106 19.76 -29.21 32.00
CA LYS A 106 20.96 -29.70 31.33
C LYS A 106 20.84 -31.18 31.01
N ASP A 107 21.22 -31.53 29.79
CA ASP A 107 21.45 -32.93 29.40
C ASP A 107 22.63 -33.49 30.21
N PRO A 108 22.44 -34.58 30.98
CA PRO A 108 23.49 -35.14 31.82
C PRO A 108 24.71 -35.62 31.01
N ASP A 109 24.55 -35.88 29.71
CA ASP A 109 25.63 -36.36 28.84
C ASP A 109 26.48 -35.21 28.25
N LYS A 110 26.11 -33.94 28.48
CA LYS A 110 26.82 -32.77 27.92
C LYS A 110 27.63 -32.02 28.96
N THR A 111 28.82 -31.58 28.55
CA THR A 111 29.63 -30.66 29.36
C THR A 111 29.07 -29.24 29.30
N ASP A 112 29.36 -28.42 30.31
CA ASP A 112 28.99 -26.99 30.31
C ASP A 112 29.58 -26.23 29.12
N ALA A 113 30.75 -26.63 28.64
CA ALA A 113 31.38 -26.04 27.46
C ALA A 113 30.61 -26.40 26.17
N ASP A 114 30.07 -27.61 26.06
CA ASP A 114 29.25 -28.03 24.93
C ASP A 114 27.91 -27.30 24.92
N ILE A 115 27.25 -27.22 26.08
CA ILE A 115 25.99 -26.45 26.24
C ILE A 115 26.21 -24.98 25.87
N LYS A 116 27.28 -24.36 26.37
CA LYS A 116 27.64 -22.97 26.04
C LYS A 116 27.84 -22.79 24.54
N ARG A 117 28.54 -23.71 23.88
CA ARG A 117 28.78 -23.68 22.43
C ARG A 117 27.48 -23.80 21.64
N GLU A 118 26.59 -24.71 22.02
CA GLU A 118 25.29 -24.91 21.36
C GLU A 118 24.41 -23.66 21.46
N ARG A 119 24.34 -23.03 22.64
CA ARG A 119 23.60 -21.78 22.86
C ARG A 119 24.12 -20.63 22.01
N LEU A 120 25.44 -20.44 22.00
CA LEU A 120 26.09 -19.42 21.18
C LEU A 120 25.88 -19.68 19.68
N GLN A 121 25.94 -20.94 19.25
CA GLN A 121 25.66 -21.33 17.86
C GLN A 121 24.21 -21.03 17.47
N ARG A 122 23.24 -21.38 18.32
CA ARG A 122 21.82 -21.06 18.09
C ARG A 122 21.62 -19.56 17.91
N LEU A 123 22.21 -18.75 18.79
CA LEU A 123 22.12 -17.30 18.69
C LEU A 123 22.80 -16.75 17.44
N PHE A 124 23.98 -17.27 17.10
CA PHE A 124 24.70 -16.88 15.89
C PHE A 124 23.84 -17.10 14.64
N GLU A 125 23.21 -18.26 14.51
CA GLU A 125 22.35 -18.60 13.38
C GLU A 125 21.12 -17.67 13.31
N ALA A 126 20.42 -17.45 14.43
CA ALA A 126 19.28 -16.54 14.47
C ALA A 126 19.67 -15.11 14.05
N ARG A 127 20.78 -14.60 14.58
CA ARG A 127 21.29 -13.26 14.24
C ARG A 127 21.71 -13.16 12.78
N LYS A 128 22.34 -14.19 12.23
CA LYS A 128 22.76 -14.24 10.82
C LYS A 128 21.54 -14.10 9.90
N LEU A 129 20.45 -14.81 10.20
CA LEU A 129 19.21 -14.71 9.43
C LEU A 129 18.59 -13.32 9.52
N LEU A 130 18.49 -12.75 10.73
CA LEU A 130 18.01 -11.37 10.92
C LEU A 130 18.88 -10.36 10.16
N TYR A 131 20.20 -10.46 10.26
CA TYR A 131 21.15 -9.62 9.52
C TYR A 131 20.92 -9.70 8.01
N PHE A 132 20.78 -10.90 7.45
CA PHE A 132 20.55 -11.08 6.02
C PHE A 132 19.22 -10.49 5.58
N ALA A 133 18.14 -10.72 6.31
CA ALA A 133 16.85 -10.13 6.01
C ALA A 133 16.91 -8.60 6.08
N ARG A 134 17.48 -8.06 7.17
CA ARG A 134 17.65 -6.62 7.40
C ARG A 134 18.41 -5.95 6.26
N GLU A 135 19.60 -6.45 5.92
CA GLU A 135 20.48 -5.82 4.92
C GLU A 135 19.98 -6.00 3.50
N LYS A 136 19.62 -7.22 3.10
CA LYS A 136 19.22 -7.51 1.72
C LYS A 136 17.90 -6.84 1.35
N LYS A 137 17.06 -6.55 2.35
CA LYS A 137 15.74 -5.96 2.13
C LYS A 137 15.64 -4.50 2.56
N ARG A 138 16.75 -3.88 2.97
CA ARG A 138 16.78 -2.51 3.51
C ARG A 138 16.00 -1.47 2.71
N PRO A 139 16.04 -1.44 1.36
CA PRO A 139 15.30 -0.43 0.58
C PRO A 139 13.77 -0.60 0.62
N PHE A 140 13.27 -1.73 1.13
CA PHE A 140 11.87 -2.14 1.01
C PHE A 140 11.08 -1.98 2.31
N TYR A 141 11.64 -1.37 3.35
CA TYR A 141 10.92 -1.05 4.58
C TYR A 141 11.46 0.25 5.20
N PRO A 142 10.69 0.92 6.09
CA PRO A 142 11.07 2.20 6.66
C PRO A 142 12.39 2.19 7.43
N GLU A 143 13.16 3.27 7.30
CA GLU A 143 14.45 3.47 8.00
C GLU A 143 14.28 3.42 9.53
N GLU A 144 13.15 3.86 10.09
CA GLU A 144 12.88 3.77 11.53
C GLU A 144 12.82 2.33 12.06
N ILE A 145 12.36 1.38 11.24
CA ILE A 145 12.34 -0.05 11.56
C ILE A 145 13.76 -0.61 11.43
N TYR A 146 14.52 -0.18 10.42
CA TYR A 146 15.93 -0.56 10.28
C TYR A 146 16.74 -0.17 11.54
N GLN A 147 16.55 1.06 12.00
CA GLN A 147 17.25 1.57 13.19
C GLN A 147 16.85 0.84 14.47
N SER A 148 15.57 0.48 14.65
CA SER A 148 15.14 -0.28 15.83
C SER A 148 15.73 -1.71 15.83
N ILE A 149 15.85 -2.36 14.66
CA ILE A 149 16.52 -3.67 14.53
C ILE A 149 18.01 -3.58 14.89
N LEU A 150 18.70 -2.49 14.53
CA LEU A 150 20.11 -2.30 14.91
C LEU A 150 20.32 -2.22 16.43
N VAL A 151 19.36 -1.66 17.17
CA VAL A 151 19.43 -1.56 18.63
C VAL A 151 19.46 -2.95 19.26
N ILE A 152 18.50 -3.82 18.92
CA ILE A 152 18.47 -5.19 19.47
C ILE A 152 19.74 -5.97 19.08
N GLU A 153 20.21 -5.89 17.84
CA GLU A 153 21.42 -6.61 17.43
C GLU A 153 22.67 -6.17 18.20
N LYS A 154 22.79 -4.87 18.54
CA LYS A 154 23.87 -4.37 19.37
C LYS A 154 23.81 -4.93 20.79
N THR A 155 22.62 -4.92 21.40
CA THR A 155 22.41 -5.41 22.78
C THR A 155 22.68 -6.91 22.85
N VAL A 156 22.10 -7.68 21.93
CA VAL A 156 22.30 -9.14 21.82
C VAL A 156 23.77 -9.49 21.55
N ARG A 157 24.47 -8.74 20.69
CA ARG A 157 25.90 -8.95 20.46
C ARG A 157 26.69 -8.79 21.76
N THR A 158 26.40 -7.73 22.51
CA THR A 158 27.06 -7.44 23.78
C THR A 158 26.81 -8.57 24.78
N GLU A 159 25.56 -9.03 24.88
CA GLU A 159 25.19 -10.18 25.71
C GLU A 159 25.94 -11.46 25.33
N SER A 160 26.03 -11.78 24.04
CA SER A 160 26.74 -12.98 23.57
C SER A 160 28.23 -12.97 23.94
N VAL A 161 28.87 -11.80 23.89
CA VAL A 161 30.27 -11.63 24.28
C VAL A 161 30.42 -11.82 25.80
N LYS A 162 29.56 -11.20 26.60
CA LYS A 162 29.56 -11.37 28.06
C LYS A 162 29.40 -12.84 28.44
N TYR A 163 28.40 -13.53 27.88
CA TYR A 163 28.17 -14.95 28.13
C TYR A 163 29.34 -15.86 27.72
N GLN A 164 30.02 -15.52 26.62
CA GLN A 164 31.17 -16.29 26.15
C GLN A 164 32.34 -16.23 27.15
N TYR A 165 32.66 -15.04 27.67
CA TYR A 165 33.89 -14.81 28.43
C TYR A 165 33.73 -14.67 29.94
N GLN A 166 32.51 -14.45 30.46
CA GLN A 166 32.25 -14.34 31.90
C GLN A 166 31.67 -15.65 32.46
N SER A 167 31.98 -15.91 33.72
CA SER A 167 31.43 -17.03 34.49
C SER A 167 30.77 -16.52 35.78
N PRO A 168 29.62 -17.09 36.19
CA PRO A 168 29.04 -16.79 37.51
C PRO A 168 29.95 -17.22 38.68
N PHE A 169 30.97 -18.03 38.41
CA PHE A 169 31.91 -18.54 39.42
C PHE A 169 33.24 -17.78 39.45
N ASP A 170 33.38 -16.69 38.67
CA ASP A 170 34.50 -15.77 38.81
C ASP A 170 34.44 -15.11 40.21
N GLU A 171 35.60 -14.90 40.87
CA GLU A 171 35.68 -14.48 42.28
C GLU A 171 34.79 -13.26 42.60
N GLY A 172 33.86 -13.44 43.56
CA GLY A 172 32.97 -12.38 44.04
C GLY A 172 31.85 -11.94 43.09
N ASN A 173 31.67 -12.61 41.94
CA ASN A 173 30.85 -12.11 40.82
C ASN A 173 29.49 -12.83 40.63
N PHE A 174 29.10 -13.76 41.50
CA PHE A 174 27.90 -14.58 41.27
C PHE A 174 26.62 -13.73 41.16
N MET A 175 26.36 -12.85 42.13
CA MET A 175 25.14 -12.03 42.17
C MET A 175 25.11 -11.02 41.02
N SER A 176 26.20 -10.28 40.81
CA SER A 176 26.34 -9.30 39.73
C SER A 176 26.21 -9.92 38.34
N TYR A 177 26.71 -11.14 38.13
CA TYR A 177 26.52 -11.85 36.86
C TYR A 177 25.04 -12.06 36.54
N TRP A 178 24.23 -12.48 37.52
CA TRP A 178 22.80 -12.72 37.32
C TRP A 178 21.97 -11.44 37.25
N GLU A 179 22.34 -10.39 38.00
CA GLU A 179 21.74 -9.06 37.86
C GLU A 179 21.98 -8.48 36.45
N GLU A 180 23.20 -8.63 35.93
CA GLU A 180 23.49 -8.24 34.54
C GLU A 180 22.75 -9.12 33.53
N ALA A 181 22.47 -10.39 33.85
CA ALA A 181 21.66 -11.28 33.01
C ALA A 181 20.24 -10.79 32.89
N GLU A 182 19.59 -10.56 34.03
CA GLU A 182 18.22 -10.07 34.08
C GLU A 182 18.08 -8.72 33.39
N LYS A 183 19.01 -7.79 33.66
CA LYS A 183 19.02 -6.48 33.00
C LYS A 183 19.12 -6.62 31.48
N ASN A 184 20.08 -7.38 30.97
CA ASN A 184 20.27 -7.50 29.52
C ASN A 184 19.08 -8.23 28.88
N GLN A 185 18.50 -9.24 29.54
CA GLN A 185 17.29 -9.92 29.06
C GLN A 185 16.10 -8.96 28.93
N ASN A 186 15.88 -8.12 29.94
CA ASN A 186 14.85 -7.09 29.91
C ASN A 186 15.10 -6.05 28.80
N GLU A 187 16.34 -5.60 28.62
CA GLU A 187 16.71 -4.68 27.53
C GLU A 187 16.53 -5.30 26.15
N ILE A 188 16.91 -6.57 25.97
CA ILE A 188 16.71 -7.32 24.72
C ILE A 188 15.23 -7.46 24.42
N ALA A 189 14.42 -7.91 25.40
CA ALA A 189 12.98 -8.03 25.23
C ALA A 189 12.33 -6.68 24.88
N ALA A 190 12.66 -5.61 25.61
CA ALA A 190 12.15 -4.28 25.34
C ALA A 190 12.54 -3.77 23.95
N SER A 191 13.77 -4.02 23.50
CA SER A 191 14.21 -3.64 22.15
C SER A 191 13.51 -4.42 21.04
N ALA A 192 13.22 -5.71 21.25
CA ALA A 192 12.44 -6.54 20.34
C ALA A 192 11.00 -6.01 20.21
N GLU A 193 10.34 -5.77 21.35
CA GLU A 193 8.98 -5.21 21.38
C GLU A 193 8.91 -3.82 20.75
N ALA A 194 9.90 -2.96 21.00
CA ALA A 194 9.99 -1.65 20.38
C ALA A 194 10.09 -1.74 18.85
N ALA A 195 10.88 -2.69 18.32
CA ALA A 195 10.97 -2.92 16.88
C ALA A 195 9.64 -3.44 16.31
N MET A 196 9.01 -4.41 16.96
CA MET A 196 7.72 -4.97 16.56
C MET A 196 6.59 -3.93 16.62
N GLU A 197 6.62 -2.99 17.57
CA GLU A 197 5.63 -1.91 17.65
C GLU A 197 5.78 -0.91 16.49
N LYS A 198 7.00 -0.63 16.03
CA LYS A 198 7.23 0.15 14.82
C LYS A 198 6.69 -0.57 13.58
N ILE A 199 6.90 -1.88 13.49
CA ILE A 199 6.32 -2.71 12.43
C ILE A 199 4.78 -2.65 12.48
N ARG A 200 4.17 -2.86 13.64
CA ARG A 200 2.72 -2.78 13.85
C ARG A 200 2.17 -1.42 13.44
N SER A 201 2.81 -0.34 13.88
CA SER A 201 2.44 1.04 13.51
C SER A 201 2.48 1.26 11.99
N ARG A 202 3.48 0.70 11.30
CA ARG A 202 3.60 0.77 9.84
C ARG A 202 2.47 0.02 9.13
N VAL A 203 2.13 -1.18 9.59
CA VAL A 203 1.04 -1.99 9.03
C VAL A 203 -0.31 -1.30 9.23
N ASN A 204 -0.62 -0.84 10.45
CA ASN A 204 -1.89 -0.16 10.76
C ASN A 204 -2.07 1.14 9.94
N LYS A 205 -0.98 1.83 9.60
CA LYS A 205 -1.03 3.02 8.74
C LYS A 205 -1.61 2.70 7.36
N TRP A 206 -1.38 1.51 6.81
CA TRP A 206 -1.97 1.12 5.53
C TRP A 206 -3.47 0.90 5.63
N GLU A 207 -3.93 0.22 6.67
CA GLU A 207 -5.37 0.00 6.91
C GLU A 207 -6.14 1.33 7.01
N SER A 208 -5.52 2.35 7.62
CA SER A 208 -6.13 3.68 7.70
C SER A 208 -6.25 4.41 6.35
N LEU A 209 -5.35 4.12 5.40
CA LEU A 209 -5.41 4.68 4.04
C LEU A 209 -6.43 3.94 3.17
N GLU A 210 -6.64 2.65 3.41
CA GLU A 210 -7.63 1.84 2.71
C GLU A 210 -9.07 2.21 3.12
N ASN A 211 -9.29 2.53 4.39
CA ASN A 211 -10.59 2.95 4.93
C ASN A 211 -10.99 4.41 4.61
N GLY A 212 -10.07 5.20 4.01
CA GLY A 212 -10.30 6.61 3.64
C GLY A 212 -10.58 6.84 2.16
N LEU A 213 -10.61 5.76 1.35
CA LEU A 213 -11.03 5.72 -0.05
C LEU A 213 -12.47 5.18 -0.17
#